data_AF-A0A2V5MK92-F1
#
_entry.id   AF-A0A2V5MK92-F1
#
_cell.length_a   1.000
_cell.length_b   1.000
_cell.length_c   1.000
_cell.angle_alpha   90.00
_cell.angle_beta   90.00
_cell.angle_gamma   90.00
#
_symmetry.space_group_name_H-M   'P 1'
#
loop_
_entity.id
_entity.type
_entity.pdbx_description
1 polymer ?
#
loop_
_entity_poly.entity_id
_entity_poly.type
_entity_poly.pdbx_seq_one_letter_code
_entity_poly.pdbx_strand_id
1 'polypeptide(L)'
;MLASAAMAQLSLAPKRAVDQLIPWLLDEDRQLRGVPFSEVIFDTTGKKVFGFDTNNPVDRRVPKAISAACDETMKRLNAPDSAIQNVDRINEVSSHFEGTLRELLNATVGLHCDLPLTSEHKVQRSG
;
A
#
# COMPACT_ATOMS: atom_id res chain seq x y z
N MET A 1 3.61 -46.98 -43.04
CA MET A 1 4.94 -46.58 -42.53
C MET A 1 4.80 -45.12 -42.08
N LEU A 2 4.38 -44.91 -40.83
CA LEU A 2 5.20 -44.33 -39.73
C LEU A 2 5.26 -42.80 -39.84
N ALA A 3 4.44 -42.08 -39.06
CA ALA A 3 4.79 -41.45 -37.76
C ALA A 3 5.72 -40.22 -37.98
N SER A 4 5.53 -39.05 -37.37
CA SER A 4 5.20 -38.83 -35.97
C SER A 4 4.77 -37.38 -35.75
N ALA A 5 3.80 -37.17 -34.86
CA ALA A 5 3.47 -35.87 -34.31
C ALA A 5 4.58 -35.43 -33.36
N ALA A 6 5.23 -34.29 -33.63
CA ALA A 6 6.11 -33.67 -32.67
C ALA A 6 5.26 -32.87 -31.67
N MET A 7 4.96 -33.48 -30.52
CA MET A 7 4.53 -32.75 -29.32
C MET A 7 5.65 -31.77 -28.95
N ALA A 8 5.39 -30.47 -29.10
CA ALA A 8 6.16 -29.46 -28.42
C ALA A 8 5.87 -29.61 -26.91
N GLN A 9 6.72 -30.37 -26.22
CA GLN A 9 6.80 -30.30 -24.77
C GLN A 9 7.17 -28.86 -24.41
N LEU A 10 6.18 -28.09 -23.97
CA LEU A 10 6.39 -26.91 -23.14
C LEU A 10 7.19 -27.37 -21.92
N SER A 11 8.52 -27.23 -22.01
CA SER A 11 9.39 -27.32 -20.86
C SER A 11 8.90 -26.29 -19.85
N LEU A 12 8.29 -26.75 -18.77
CA LEU A 12 8.09 -25.95 -17.58
C LEU A 12 9.49 -25.60 -17.08
N ALA A 13 9.96 -24.40 -17.44
CA ALA A 13 11.17 -23.86 -16.86
C ALA A 13 11.05 -23.99 -15.34
N PRO A 14 12.02 -24.60 -14.65
CA PRO A 14 11.94 -24.78 -13.21
C PRO A 14 11.77 -23.39 -12.57
N LYS A 15 10.70 -23.23 -11.79
CA LYS A 15 10.42 -21.99 -11.04
C LYS A 15 11.70 -21.57 -10.34
N ARG A 16 12.18 -20.35 -10.64
CA ARG A 16 13.39 -19.82 -10.03
C ARG A 16 13.17 -19.77 -8.52
N ALA A 17 14.24 -19.88 -7.73
CA ALA A 17 14.15 -19.80 -6.28
C ALA A 17 13.38 -18.55 -5.80
N VAL A 18 13.47 -17.43 -6.55
CA VAL A 18 12.71 -16.21 -6.29
C VAL A 18 11.20 -16.37 -6.48
N ASP A 19 10.76 -17.17 -7.46
CA ASP A 19 9.33 -17.39 -7.75
C ASP A 19 8.63 -18.16 -6.62
N GLN A 20 9.41 -18.88 -5.80
CA GLN A 20 8.92 -19.58 -4.61
C GLN A 20 8.81 -18.65 -3.39
N LEU A 21 9.52 -17.52 -3.39
CA LEU A 21 9.50 -16.52 -2.32
C LEU A 21 8.38 -15.48 -2.49
N ILE A 22 7.93 -15.23 -3.73
CA ILE A 22 6.86 -14.27 -4.04
C ILE A 22 5.58 -14.53 -3.22
N PRO A 23 5.04 -15.75 -3.13
CA PRO A 23 3.82 -15.98 -2.34
C PRO A 23 4.02 -15.74 -0.84
N TRP A 24 5.22 -15.99 -0.31
CA TRP A 24 5.55 -15.73 1.09
C TRP A 24 5.67 -14.23 1.37
N LEU A 25 6.30 -13.48 0.45
CA LEU A 25 6.38 -12.01 0.50
C LEU A 25 5.00 -11.36 0.41
N LEU A 26 4.09 -11.91 -0.38
CA LEU A 26 2.73 -11.40 -0.53
C LEU A 26 1.77 -11.84 0.60
N ASP A 27 2.19 -12.79 1.46
CA ASP A 27 1.43 -13.26 2.62
C ASP A 27 1.90 -12.55 3.90
N GLU A 28 1.95 -11.21 3.85
CA GLU A 28 2.34 -10.32 4.96
C GLU A 28 1.45 -10.50 6.21
N ASP A 29 0.22 -10.99 6.01
CA ASP A 29 -0.79 -11.21 7.05
C ASP A 29 -0.44 -12.29 8.08
N ARG A 30 0.59 -13.12 7.86
CA ARG A 30 0.91 -14.21 8.81
C ARG A 30 1.43 -13.73 10.16
N GLN A 31 2.17 -12.63 10.20
CA GLN A 31 2.96 -12.29 11.38
C GLN A 31 2.13 -11.64 12.50
N LEU A 32 1.01 -11.00 12.16
CA LEU A 32 0.17 -10.27 13.12
C LEU A 32 -1.18 -10.94 13.38
N ARG A 33 -1.49 -12.03 12.66
CA ARG A 33 -2.69 -12.84 12.89
C ARG A 33 -2.66 -13.40 14.32
N GLY A 34 -3.66 -13.00 15.12
CA GLY A 34 -3.82 -13.42 16.52
C GLY A 34 -3.33 -12.41 17.55
N VAL A 35 -2.71 -11.30 17.15
CA VAL A 35 -2.39 -10.20 18.06
C VAL A 35 -3.67 -9.39 18.32
N PRO A 36 -4.14 -9.26 19.57
CA PRO A 36 -5.30 -8.44 19.90
C PRO A 36 -4.89 -6.96 19.90
N PHE A 37 -4.71 -6.38 18.71
CA PHE A 37 -4.10 -5.05 18.56
C PHE A 37 -4.87 -3.93 19.28
N SER A 38 -6.19 -4.04 19.37
CA SER A 38 -7.03 -3.13 20.16
C SER A 38 -6.72 -3.17 21.66
N GLU A 39 -6.43 -4.36 22.20
CA GLU A 39 -6.02 -4.54 23.60
C GLU A 39 -4.61 -3.99 23.82
N VAL A 40 -3.68 -4.29 22.91
CA VAL A 40 -2.31 -3.74 22.97
C VAL A 40 -2.31 -2.22 22.98
N ILE A 41 -3.12 -1.58 22.12
CA ILE A 41 -3.25 -0.11 22.10
C ILE A 41 -3.85 0.39 23.42
N PHE A 42 -4.88 -0.28 23.95
CA PHE A 42 -5.49 0.12 25.21
C PHE A 42 -4.51 0.00 26.39
N ASP A 43 -3.79 -1.10 26.50
CA ASP A 43 -2.84 -1.34 27.60
C ASP A 43 -1.64 -0.39 27.56
N THR A 44 -1.20 0.01 26.36
CA THR A 44 -0.05 0.91 26.20
C THR A 44 -0.40 2.40 26.23
N THR A 45 -1.63 2.78 25.88
CA THR A 45 -2.03 4.20 25.74
C THR A 45 -3.23 4.63 26.59
N GLY A 46 -3.97 3.67 27.15
CA GLY A 46 -5.27 3.88 27.80
C GLY A 46 -6.40 4.27 26.83
N LYS A 47 -6.15 4.29 25.50
CA LYS A 47 -7.14 4.68 24.50
C LYS A 47 -7.86 3.46 23.92
N LYS A 48 -9.18 3.57 23.79
CA LYS A 48 -9.98 2.55 23.13
C LYS A 48 -9.97 2.76 21.63
N VAL A 49 -9.77 1.67 20.89
CA VAL A 49 -9.91 1.64 19.43
C VAL A 49 -11.37 1.30 19.10
N PHE A 50 -12.02 2.16 18.32
CA PHE A 50 -13.35 1.86 17.80
C PHE A 50 -13.25 0.86 16.65
N GLY A 51 -14.14 -0.13 16.64
CA GLY A 51 -14.23 -1.09 15.54
C GLY A 51 -14.69 -0.39 14.26
N PHE A 52 -14.20 -0.88 13.12
CA PHE A 52 -14.63 -0.43 11.81
C PHE A 52 -15.89 -1.20 11.38
N ASP A 53 -16.99 -0.50 11.13
CA ASP A 53 -18.22 -1.09 10.60
C ASP A 53 -18.36 -0.84 9.10
N THR A 54 -18.31 -1.92 8.31
CA THR A 54 -18.50 -1.86 6.85
C THR A 54 -19.90 -1.45 6.44
N ASN A 55 -20.90 -1.49 7.33
CA ASN A 55 -22.25 -1.03 7.04
C ASN A 55 -22.46 0.44 7.43
N ASN A 56 -21.55 1.02 8.21
CA ASN A 56 -21.62 2.42 8.60
C ASN A 56 -21.09 3.32 7.46
N PRO A 57 -21.93 4.23 6.91
CA PRO A 57 -21.52 5.11 5.82
C PRO A 57 -20.43 6.11 6.24
N VAL A 58 -20.33 6.45 7.53
CA VAL A 58 -19.28 7.34 8.06
C VAL A 58 -17.94 6.62 8.03
N ASP A 59 -17.88 5.40 8.57
CA ASP A 59 -16.67 4.58 8.62
C ASP A 59 -16.15 4.32 7.20
N ARG A 60 -17.03 4.01 6.26
CA ARG A 60 -16.67 3.77 4.86
C ARG A 60 -16.13 4.97 4.10
N ARG A 61 -16.41 6.20 4.55
CA ARG A 61 -16.05 7.42 3.81
C ARG A 61 -14.54 7.57 3.66
N VAL A 62 -13.80 7.39 4.75
CA VAL A 62 -12.34 7.57 4.81
C VAL A 62 -11.60 6.57 3.93
N PRO A 63 -11.78 5.23 4.07
CA PRO A 63 -11.07 4.27 3.24
C PRO A 63 -11.46 4.35 1.77
N LYS A 64 -12.70 4.75 1.44
CA LYS A 64 -13.09 5.00 0.04
C LYS A 64 -12.28 6.15 -0.58
N ALA A 65 -12.09 7.24 0.16
CA ALA A 65 -11.28 8.36 -0.31
C ALA A 65 -9.80 8.00 -0.40
N ILE A 66 -9.27 7.25 0.58
CA ILE A 66 -7.90 6.72 0.54
C ILE A 66 -7.70 5.84 -0.69
N SER A 67 -8.60 4.89 -0.94
CA SER A 67 -8.55 4.01 -2.12
C SER A 67 -8.52 4.83 -3.41
N ALA A 68 -9.43 5.79 -3.57
CA ALA A 68 -9.48 6.63 -4.77
C ALA A 68 -8.22 7.48 -4.96
N ALA A 69 -7.66 8.02 -3.87
CA ALA A 69 -6.40 8.76 -3.90
C ALA A 69 -5.21 7.87 -4.26
N CYS A 70 -5.17 6.63 -3.76
CA CYS A 70 -4.15 5.64 -4.12
C CYS A 70 -4.22 5.27 -5.61
N ASP A 71 -5.42 4.96 -6.12
CA ASP A 71 -5.63 4.61 -7.53
C ASP A 71 -5.16 5.74 -8.46
N GLU A 72 -5.55 6.97 -8.16
CA GLU A 72 -5.17 8.14 -8.96
C GLU A 72 -3.68 8.48 -8.81
N THR A 73 -3.08 8.32 -7.63
CA THR A 73 -1.64 8.50 -7.43
C THR A 73 -0.85 7.50 -8.28
N MET A 74 -1.24 6.22 -8.24
CA MET A 74 -0.61 5.17 -9.04
C MET A 74 -0.73 5.49 -10.53
N LYS A 75 -1.90 5.94 -10.98
CA LYS A 75 -2.11 6.33 -12.38
C LYS A 75 -1.19 7.48 -12.80
N ARG A 76 -1.10 8.55 -11.99
CA ARG A 76 -0.26 9.73 -12.29
C ARG A 76 1.22 9.40 -12.29
N LEU A 77 1.68 8.67 -11.28
CA LEU A 77 3.11 8.42 -11.10
C LEU A 77 3.64 7.31 -12.00
N ASN A 78 2.79 6.37 -12.45
CA ASN A 78 3.17 5.40 -13.48
C ASN A 78 3.08 5.96 -14.91
N ALA A 79 2.61 7.19 -15.10
CA ALA A 79 2.56 7.80 -16.44
C ALA A 79 3.99 7.98 -17.00
N PRO A 80 4.21 7.79 -18.32
CA PRO A 80 5.55 7.91 -18.94
C PRO A 80 6.20 9.29 -18.82
N ASP A 81 5.40 10.32 -18.57
CA ASP A 81 5.82 11.71 -18.40
C ASP A 81 5.85 12.15 -16.93
N SER A 82 5.70 11.21 -15.99
CA SER A 82 5.66 11.53 -14.57
C SER A 82 7.03 11.97 -14.04
N ALA A 83 7.01 12.78 -12.98
CA ALA A 83 8.21 13.30 -12.35
C ALA A 83 9.15 12.21 -11.82
N ILE A 84 8.65 10.99 -11.58
CA ILE A 84 9.43 9.89 -11.00
C ILE A 84 10.20 9.06 -12.03
N GLN A 85 9.95 9.23 -13.33
CA GLN A 85 10.59 8.40 -14.37
C GLN A 85 12.11 8.60 -14.48
N ASN A 86 12.61 9.76 -14.03
CA ASN A 86 14.03 10.14 -14.12
C ASN A 86 14.68 10.38 -12.75
N VAL A 87 14.10 9.81 -11.69
CA VAL A 87 14.60 9.97 -10.32
C VAL A 87 15.41 8.74 -9.93
N ASP A 88 16.72 8.92 -9.71
CA ASP A 88 17.62 7.82 -9.38
C ASP A 88 17.44 7.29 -7.95
N ARG A 89 16.98 8.15 -7.02
CA ARG A 89 16.87 7.83 -5.59
C ARG A 89 15.44 7.45 -5.20
N ILE A 90 15.26 6.23 -4.71
CA ILE A 90 13.94 5.73 -4.30
C ILE A 90 13.27 6.61 -3.21
N ASN A 91 14.03 7.23 -2.31
CA ASN A 91 13.46 8.12 -1.28
C ASN A 91 12.90 9.43 -1.86
N GLU A 92 13.37 9.85 -3.04
CA GLU A 92 12.80 11.01 -3.73
C GLU A 92 11.50 10.58 -4.43
N VAL A 93 11.46 9.37 -4.99
CA VAL A 93 10.23 8.77 -5.53
C VAL A 93 9.14 8.69 -4.45
N SER A 94 9.45 8.17 -3.25
CA SER A 94 8.46 8.07 -2.15
C SER A 94 7.90 9.45 -1.74
N SER A 95 8.72 10.50 -1.79
CA SER A 95 8.28 11.87 -1.52
C SER A 95 7.24 12.37 -2.54
N HIS A 96 7.34 11.98 -3.81
CA HIS A 96 6.33 12.28 -4.83
C HIS A 96 5.01 11.55 -4.57
N PHE A 97 5.07 10.28 -4.13
CA PHE A 97 3.88 9.52 -3.73
C PHE A 97 3.19 10.17 -2.52
N GLU A 98 3.93 10.47 -1.45
CA GLU A 98 3.38 11.13 -0.26
C GLU A 98 2.76 12.49 -0.61
N GLY A 99 3.43 13.30 -1.44
CA GLY A 99 2.93 14.59 -1.89
C GLY A 99 1.62 14.48 -2.68
N THR A 100 1.57 13.56 -3.64
CA THR A 100 0.38 13.35 -4.50
C THR A 100 -0.80 12.82 -3.69
N LEU A 101 -0.57 11.85 -2.79
CA LEU A 101 -1.61 11.32 -1.89
C LEU A 101 -2.18 12.42 -1.01
N ARG A 102 -1.32 13.25 -0.39
CA ARG A 102 -1.74 14.36 0.46
C ARG A 102 -2.57 15.38 -0.32
N GLU A 103 -2.17 15.73 -1.54
CA GLU A 103 -2.93 16.65 -2.40
C GLU A 103 -4.34 16.10 -2.70
N LEU A 104 -4.42 14.86 -3.16
CA LEU A 104 -5.69 14.21 -3.52
C LEU A 104 -6.63 14.03 -2.32
N LEU A 105 -6.08 13.67 -1.16
CA LEU A 105 -6.87 13.53 0.07
C LEU A 105 -7.39 14.88 0.56
N ASN A 106 -6.57 15.94 0.54
CA ASN A 106 -7.02 17.28 0.94
C ASN A 106 -7.97 17.94 -0.08
N ALA A 107 -7.96 17.51 -1.35
CA ALA A 107 -8.97 17.91 -2.32
C ALA A 107 -10.36 17.30 -2.05
N THR A 108 -10.43 16.26 -1.21
CA THR A 108 -11.70 15.62 -0.84
C THR A 108 -12.39 16.40 0.27
N VAL A 109 -13.58 16.94 -0.01
CA VAL A 109 -14.36 17.72 0.96
C VAL A 109 -14.56 16.95 2.27
N GLY A 110 -14.26 17.62 3.38
CA GLY A 110 -14.42 17.08 4.74
C GLY A 110 -13.40 16.01 5.12
N LEU A 111 -12.30 15.92 4.37
CA LEU A 111 -11.08 15.24 4.80
C LEU A 111 -9.95 16.25 4.93
N HIS A 112 -9.02 15.92 5.82
CA HIS A 112 -7.78 16.64 5.99
C HIS A 112 -6.67 15.63 6.22
N CYS A 113 -5.56 15.79 5.51
CA CYS A 113 -4.41 14.92 5.58
C CYS A 113 -3.16 15.79 5.71
N ASP A 114 -2.49 15.68 6.84
CA ASP A 114 -1.25 16.40 7.10
C ASP A 114 -0.24 15.47 7.75
N LEU A 115 0.99 15.95 7.86
CA LEU A 115 2.04 15.19 8.49
C LEU A 115 1.91 15.18 10.00
N PRO A 116 2.17 14.03 10.64
CA PRO A 116 2.17 13.96 12.09
C PRO A 116 3.23 14.91 12.65
N LEU A 117 2.91 15.49 13.80
CA LEU A 117 3.83 16.32 14.55
C LEU A 117 4.49 15.48 15.65
N THR A 118 5.75 15.76 15.94
CA THR A 118 6.42 15.24 17.13
C THR A 118 5.86 15.89 18.40
N SER A 119 6.26 15.39 19.57
CA SER A 119 5.97 16.05 20.86
C SER A 119 6.47 17.50 20.94
N GLU A 120 7.51 17.84 20.16
CA GLU A 120 8.04 19.20 20.02
C GLU A 120 7.31 20.04 18.95
N HIS A 121 6.18 19.55 18.42
CA HIS A 121 5.40 20.19 17.35
C HIS A 121 6.16 20.36 16.02
N LYS A 122 7.18 19.53 15.78
CA LYS A 122 7.91 19.51 14.51
C LYS A 122 7.29 18.51 13.55
N VAL A 123 7.31 18.81 12.26
CA VAL A 123 6.83 17.90 11.23
C VAL A 123 7.69 16.63 11.20
N GLN A 124 7.04 15.47 11.25
CA GLN A 124 7.68 14.16 11.11
C GLN A 124 7.37 13.59 9.72
N ARG A 125 8.41 13.49 8.87
CA ARG A 125 8.35 12.83 7.56
C ARG A 125 8.70 11.35 7.73
N SER A 126 8.14 10.50 6.87
CA SER A 126 8.70 9.18 6.66
C SER A 126 9.98 9.38 5.83
N GLY A 127 11.16 9.16 6.44
CA GLY A 127 12.48 9.52 5.86
C GLY A 127 12.84 8.85 4.55
#